data_AF-A0AAW2EJ39-F1
#
_entry.id   AF-A0AAW2EJ39-F1
#
_cell.length_a   1.000
_cell.length_b   1.000
_cell.length_c   1.000
_cell.angle_alpha   90.00
_cell.angle_beta   90.00
_cell.angle_gamma   90.00
#
_symmetry.space_group_name_H-M   'P 1'
#
loop_
_entity.id
_entity.type
_entity.pdbx_description
1 polymer ?
#
loop_
_entity_poly.entity_id
_entity_poly.type
_entity_poly.pdbx_seq_one_letter_code
_entity_poly.pdbx_strand_id
1 'polypeptide(L)'
;MLPKTCQEYYFGLLMKIHDNEFCTLISRGTGLCNGDSGSGLIKNSDGTIIGLVSGGKPCARGSPDIYTNVFPYLSWIKEKMES
;
A
#
# COMPACT_ATOMS: atom_id res chain seq x y z
N MET A 1 8.26 0.37 -3.48
CA MET A 1 8.72 1.69 -3.98
C MET A 1 8.51 2.71 -2.87
N LEU A 2 9.51 3.54 -2.58
CA LEU A 2 9.45 4.56 -1.52
C LEU A 2 8.45 5.68 -1.89
N PRO A 3 7.89 6.42 -0.90
CA PRO A 3 6.86 7.43 -1.13
C PRO A 3 7.20 8.44 -2.25
N LYS A 4 8.41 9.01 -2.22
CA LYS A 4 8.85 10.01 -3.20
C LYS A 4 8.82 9.48 -4.64
N THR A 5 9.39 8.30 -4.86
CA THR A 5 9.38 7.65 -6.18
C THR A 5 7.96 7.24 -6.59
N CYS A 6 7.11 6.84 -5.63
CA CYS A 6 5.71 6.54 -5.93
C CYS A 6 4.93 7.78 -6.37
N GLN A 7 5.14 8.92 -5.71
CA GLN A 7 4.46 10.17 -6.04
C GLN A 7 4.68 10.60 -7.49
N GLU A 8 5.83 10.28 -8.08
CA GLU A 8 6.15 10.57 -9.49
C GLU A 8 5.17 9.87 -10.46
N TYR A 9 4.65 8.69 -10.13
CA TYR A 9 3.64 7.97 -10.94
C TYR A 9 2.26 8.62 -10.91
N TYR A 10 1.98 9.46 -9.90
CA TYR A 10 0.71 10.15 -9.71
C TYR A 10 0.83 11.66 -9.97
N PHE A 11 1.93 12.11 -10.57
CA PHE A 11 2.10 13.51 -10.93
C PHE A 11 0.98 13.96 -11.91
N GLY A 12 0.22 14.98 -11.52
CA GLY A 12 -0.94 15.46 -12.27
C GLY A 12 -2.29 14.82 -11.89
N LEU A 13 -2.30 13.86 -10.96
CA LEU A 13 -3.52 13.36 -10.31
C LEU A 13 -3.67 14.01 -8.92
N LEU A 14 -4.90 14.08 -8.40
CA LEU A 14 -5.18 14.62 -7.05
C LEU A 14 -4.71 13.69 -5.91
N MET A 15 -3.96 12.64 -6.22
CA MET A 15 -3.54 11.60 -5.28
C MET A 15 -2.16 11.96 -4.71
N LYS A 16 -2.15 12.34 -3.43
CA LYS A 16 -0.94 12.60 -2.66
C LYS A 16 -0.51 11.33 -1.93
N ILE A 17 0.75 10.95 -2.10
CA ILE A 17 1.39 9.85 -1.38
C ILE A 17 2.03 10.42 -0.10
N HIS A 18 1.70 9.83 1.04
CA HIS A 18 2.20 10.23 2.34
C HIS A 18 3.47 9.46 2.74
N ASP A 19 4.23 10.00 3.70
CA ASP A 19 5.49 9.40 4.14
C ASP A 19 5.33 7.99 4.75
N ASN A 20 4.16 7.72 5.33
CA ASN A 20 3.79 6.41 5.88
C ASN A 20 3.16 5.47 4.84
N GLU A 21 3.28 5.77 3.55
CA GLU A 21 2.80 4.93 2.47
C GLU A 21 3.95 4.41 1.62
N PHE A 22 3.70 3.32 0.92
CA PHE A 22 4.61 2.81 -0.09
C PHE A 22 3.80 2.19 -1.22
N CYS A 23 4.45 1.97 -2.35
CA CYS A 23 3.75 1.45 -3.52
C CYS A 23 4.41 0.21 -4.11
N THR A 24 3.61 -0.63 -4.74
CA THR A 24 4.09 -1.77 -5.53
C THR A 24 3.62 -1.64 -6.97
N LEU A 25 4.44 -2.11 -7.90
CA LEU A 25 4.06 -2.21 -9.31
C LEU A 25 4.55 -3.57 -9.80
N ILE A 26 3.62 -4.49 -10.03
CA ILE A 26 3.92 -5.86 -10.48
C ILE A 26 3.94 -5.90 -12.00
N SER A 27 2.77 -5.77 -12.61
CA SER A 27 2.59 -5.73 -14.06
C SER A 27 1.20 -5.18 -14.38
N ARG A 28 0.98 -4.75 -15.62
CA ARG A 28 -0.36 -4.37 -16.08
C ARG A 28 -1.27 -5.61 -16.01
N GLY A 29 -2.44 -5.46 -15.39
CA GLY A 29 -3.39 -6.54 -15.16
C GLY A 29 -3.18 -7.30 -13.85
N THR A 30 -2.14 -6.98 -13.06
CA THR A 30 -1.88 -7.61 -11.76
C THR A 30 -1.74 -6.55 -10.66
N GLY A 31 -2.60 -6.61 -9.64
CA GLY A 31 -2.65 -5.64 -8.55
C GLY A 31 -4.05 -5.53 -7.95
N LEU A 32 -4.29 -4.48 -7.16
CA LEU A 32 -5.59 -4.25 -6.53
C LEU A 32 -6.71 -4.02 -7.54
N CYS A 33 -7.93 -4.37 -7.15
CA CYS A 33 -9.18 -4.03 -7.83
C CYS A 33 -10.24 -3.59 -6.80
N ASN A 34 -11.49 -3.50 -7.23
CA ASN A 34 -12.56 -3.01 -6.36
C ASN A 34 -12.84 -4.02 -5.24
N GLY A 35 -12.93 -3.52 -4.00
CA GLY A 35 -13.23 -4.34 -2.82
C GLY A 35 -12.01 -4.74 -1.99
N ASP A 36 -10.79 -4.48 -2.48
CA ASP A 36 -9.56 -4.91 -1.81
C ASP A 36 -9.06 -3.95 -0.70
N SER A 37 -9.81 -2.88 -0.41
CA SER A 37 -9.43 -1.88 0.59
C SER A 37 -9.20 -2.52 1.96
N GLY A 38 -8.05 -2.24 2.58
CA GLY A 38 -7.65 -2.81 3.88
C GLY A 38 -7.07 -4.23 3.81
N SER A 39 -7.01 -4.88 2.64
CA SER A 39 -6.36 -6.19 2.51
C SER A 39 -4.85 -6.10 2.76
N GLY A 40 -4.28 -7.19 3.30
CA GLY A 40 -2.88 -7.25 3.69
C GLY A 40 -1.95 -7.64 2.54
N LEU A 41 -0.87 -6.88 2.36
CA LEU A 41 0.29 -7.29 1.56
C LEU A 41 1.22 -8.15 2.42
N ILE A 42 1.37 -9.41 2.05
CA ILE A 42 2.11 -10.41 2.81
C ILE A 42 3.50 -10.62 2.21
N LYS A 43 4.53 -10.63 3.06
CA LYS A 43 5.89 -10.98 2.69
C LYS A 43 6.02 -12.51 2.60
N ASN A 44 6.31 -13.02 1.41
CA ASN A 44 6.37 -14.48 1.16
C ASN A 44 7.39 -15.24 2.03
N SER A 45 8.45 -14.59 2.51
CA SER A 45 9.51 -15.27 3.27
C SER A 45 9.09 -15.74 4.65
N ASP A 46 8.16 -15.02 5.29
CA ASP A 46 7.85 -15.21 6.71
C ASP A 46 6.36 -14.97 7.05
N GLY A 47 5.53 -14.63 6.06
CA GLY A 47 4.10 -14.40 6.25
C GLY A 47 3.76 -13.06 6.92
N THR A 48 4.74 -12.18 7.12
CA THR A 48 4.51 -10.88 7.77
C THR A 48 3.66 -9.97 6.88
N ILE A 49 2.63 -9.34 7.45
CA ILE A 49 1.88 -8.26 6.80
C ILE A 49 2.74 -6.98 6.86
N ILE A 50 3.12 -6.45 5.70
CA ILE A 50 3.98 -5.26 5.59
C ILE A 50 3.22 -4.01 5.14
N GLY A 51 2.04 -4.19 4.56
CA GLY A 51 1.21 -3.08 4.11
C GLY A 51 -0.26 -3.44 4.08
N LEU A 52 -1.11 -2.43 4.10
CA LEU A 52 -2.56 -2.54 3.91
C LEU A 52 -2.96 -1.74 2.68
N VAL A 53 -3.77 -2.29 1.79
CA VAL A 53 -4.25 -1.56 0.60
C VAL A 53 -4.98 -0.29 1.02
N SER A 54 -4.48 0.86 0.57
CA SER A 54 -4.97 2.21 0.89
C SER A 54 -5.58 2.90 -0.33
N GLY A 55 -5.09 2.61 -1.54
CA GLY A 55 -5.62 3.18 -2.75
C GLY A 55 -4.83 2.82 -4.01
N GLY A 56 -5.25 3.41 -5.12
CA GLY A 56 -4.62 3.21 -6.42
C GLY A 56 -5.65 3.25 -7.54
N LYS A 57 -5.21 2.93 -8.75
CA LYS A 57 -6.10 2.85 -9.91
C LYS A 57 -6.70 1.44 -9.97
N PRO A 58 -8.02 1.27 -9.88
CA PRO A 58 -8.62 -0.04 -9.74
C PRO A 58 -8.33 -0.95 -10.93
N CYS A 59 -8.11 -2.22 -10.62
CA CYS A 59 -7.97 -3.34 -11.53
C CYS A 59 -6.70 -3.21 -12.39
N ALA A 60 -5.59 -2.88 -11.71
CA ALA A 60 -4.22 -2.96 -12.18
C ALA A 60 -3.95 -2.36 -13.57
N ARG A 61 -4.47 -1.15 -13.82
CA ARG A 61 -4.42 -0.50 -15.14
C ARG A 61 -3.08 0.18 -15.47
N GLY A 62 -1.97 -0.36 -14.97
CA GLY A 62 -0.61 0.15 -15.22
C GLY A 62 -0.21 1.33 -14.34
N SER A 63 -0.88 1.53 -13.21
CA SER A 63 -0.45 2.42 -12.14
C SER A 63 -0.03 1.58 -10.93
N PRO A 64 0.85 2.08 -10.05
CA PRO A 64 1.15 1.40 -8.81
C PRO A 64 -0.09 1.19 -7.93
N ASP A 65 0.05 0.29 -6.97
CA ASP A 65 -0.88 0.08 -5.88
C ASP A 65 -0.31 0.76 -4.64
N ILE A 66 -1.15 1.45 -3.86
CA ILE A 66 -0.74 2.24 -2.68
C ILE A 66 -1.11 1.47 -1.42
N TYR A 67 -0.14 1.36 -0.52
CA TYR A 67 -0.28 0.67 0.74
C TYR A 67 0.09 1.60 1.90
N THR A 68 -0.68 1.54 2.97
CA THR A 68 -0.23 2.03 4.28
C THR A 68 0.90 1.14 4.77
N ASN A 69 2.05 1.71 5.11
CA ASN A 69 3.15 1.01 5.77
C ASN A 69 2.72 0.65 7.20
N VAL A 70 2.68 -0.63 7.55
CA VAL A 70 2.27 -1.08 8.88
C VAL A 70 3.33 -0.77 9.94
N PHE A 71 4.60 -0.67 9.55
CA PHE A 71 5.73 -0.60 10.49
C PHE A 71 5.65 0.58 11.49
N PRO A 72 5.35 1.83 11.08
CA PRO A 72 5.22 2.95 12.01
C PRO A 72 4.05 2.81 13.00
N TYR A 73 3.06 1.96 12.70
CA TYR A 73 1.85 1.78 13.52
C TYR A 73 1.95 0.60 14.48
N LEU A 74 3.03 -0.18 14.47
CA LEU A 74 3.16 -1.38 15.29
C LEU A 74 2.97 -1.13 16.79
N SER A 75 3.48 -0.01 17.31
CA SER A 75 3.30 0.35 18.73
C SER A 75 1.83 0.57 19.06
N TRP A 76 1.11 1.32 18.21
CA TRP A 76 -0.32 1.56 18.39
C TRP A 76 -1.15 0.28 18.24
N ILE A 77 -0.81 -0.58 17.26
CA ILE A 77 -1.49 -1.88 17.08
C ILE A 77 -1.34 -2.73 18.33
N LYS A 78 -0.13 -2.85 18.88
CA LYS A 78 0.13 -3.63 20.10
C LYS A 78 -0.66 -3.08 21.29
N GLU A 79 -0.64 -1.76 21.48
CA GLU A 79 -1.43 -1.10 22.52
C GLU A 79 -2.93 -1.44 22.43
N LYS A 80 -3.50 -1.49 21.21
CA LYS A 80 -4.92 -1.82 21.00
C LYS A 80 -5.25 -3.31 21.07
N MET A 81 -4.25 -4.18 21.01
CA MET A 81 -4.44 -5.63 21.18
C MET A 81 -4.36 -6.06 22.65
N GLU A 82 -3.70 -5.26 23.50
CA GLU A 82 -3.56 -5.50 24.93
C GLU A 82 -4.71 -4.90 25.77
N SER A 83 -5.62 -4.15 25.14
CA SER A 83 -6.84 -3.58 25.74
C SER A 83 -8.06 -4.47 25.55
#